data_AF-A0A7Y2HPK1-F1
#
_entry.id   AF-A0A7Y2HPK1-F1
#
_cell.length_a   1.000
_cell.length_b   1.000
_cell.length_c   1.000
_cell.angle_alpha   90.00
_cell.angle_beta   90.00
_cell.angle_gamma   90.00
#
_symmetry.space_group_name_H-M   'P 1'
#
loop_
_entity.id
_entity.type
_entity.pdbx_description
1 polymer ?
#
loop_
_entity_poly.entity_id
_entity_poly.type
_entity_poly.pdbx_seq_one_letter_code
_entity_poly.pdbx_strand_id
1 'polypeptide(L)'
;MKTSKHIAVLLPLLLALGCADSDSEGVLARAGDHAFTVDEAVRLLAGQPDLPNEPQVATALAELWVDYTLLASTMAQDSTLASVDLTPVIQGRIDQEMIFALRDSLIRTDTVVSEEELQERFRSEAPGAQVRARHILLGFPLQATDQQRDSVRREAEELRSRVLAGEDFESLARQFSQDPGSAANGGDLGLFGRTDMVEPFAVAAFALEPGEVSEVVLTPMGFHVIRTDEKQVPTFEDVAPQFRQQILAQRLQQAESLYVAQLEEEAEIRVLDDVADVARRVIEDPAIPLSRRARERELVNYEGGELTLGELRMFMQSQLPEGRARLAQAPDSVLTQDVLPGVTQRELLVSQARTEGFAPPQAYIDSLVTNVREQLVQAAEALSLRVVEPQGSESQEQAIDRTVEELLRSIVSGGRDVIPLGAVSTVLRERTSHQVFPTAADAVVLGVAAVRGPTPPLPFPTGGAPATPPAAAPDSGAGG
;
A
#
# COMPACT_ATOMS: atom_id res chain seq x y z
N MET A 1 -39.62 43.07 -59.83
CA MET A 1 -40.59 41.95 -59.94
C MET A 1 -39.84 40.64 -60.01
N LYS A 2 -39.74 39.90 -58.91
CA LYS A 2 -39.26 38.51 -58.89
C LYS A 2 -40.23 37.72 -57.99
N THR A 3 -40.90 36.77 -58.60
CA THR A 3 -41.98 35.97 -58.01
C THR A 3 -41.42 34.86 -57.13
N SER A 4 -42.03 34.74 -55.95
CA SER A 4 -41.78 33.74 -54.91
C SER A 4 -42.05 32.32 -55.41
N LYS A 5 -41.18 31.37 -55.03
CA LYS A 5 -41.48 29.93 -54.97
C LYS A 5 -41.06 29.45 -53.59
N HIS A 6 -42.05 29.21 -52.72
CA HIS A 6 -41.87 28.49 -51.47
C HIS A 6 -41.80 26.99 -51.76
N ILE A 7 -40.66 26.37 -51.45
CA ILE A 7 -40.53 24.92 -51.36
C ILE A 7 -40.75 24.57 -49.89
N ALA A 8 -41.89 23.95 -49.60
CA ALA A 8 -42.15 23.32 -48.31
C ALA A 8 -41.39 21.98 -48.28
N VAL A 9 -40.28 21.94 -47.54
CA VAL A 9 -39.62 20.68 -47.18
C VAL A 9 -40.32 20.16 -45.92
N LEU A 10 -41.05 19.06 -46.09
CA LEU A 10 -41.70 18.32 -45.01
C LEU A 10 -40.58 17.61 -44.22
N LEU A 11 -40.26 18.12 -43.04
CA LEU A 11 -39.36 17.47 -42.08
C LEU A 11 -40.16 16.40 -41.32
N PRO A 12 -39.82 15.10 -41.39
CA PRO A 12 -40.41 14.14 -40.48
C PRO A 12 -39.80 14.37 -39.10
N LEU A 13 -40.59 14.98 -38.21
CA LEU A 13 -40.33 15.02 -36.78
C LEU A 13 -40.47 13.59 -36.24
N LEU A 14 -39.37 12.82 -36.29
CA LEU A 14 -39.25 11.61 -35.48
C LEU A 14 -39.12 12.06 -34.03
N LEU A 15 -40.25 12.13 -33.34
CA LEU A 15 -40.32 12.00 -31.89
C LEU A 15 -39.71 10.64 -31.54
N ALA A 16 -38.43 10.64 -31.16
CA ALA A 16 -37.89 9.60 -30.32
C ALA A 16 -38.59 9.72 -28.95
N LEU A 17 -39.77 9.09 -28.83
CA LEU A 17 -40.21 8.64 -27.53
C LEU A 17 -39.11 7.69 -27.05
N GLY A 18 -38.37 8.11 -26.02
CA GLY A 18 -37.54 7.20 -25.27
C GLY A 18 -38.42 6.06 -24.78
N CYS A 19 -38.13 4.85 -25.27
CA CYS A 19 -38.42 3.66 -24.50
C CYS A 19 -37.54 3.77 -23.24
N ALA A 20 -38.08 4.36 -22.18
CA ALA A 20 -37.64 4.02 -20.84
C ALA A 20 -38.08 2.56 -20.65
N ASP A 21 -37.11 1.65 -20.50
CA ASP A 21 -37.38 0.23 -20.27
C ASP A 21 -38.28 0.07 -19.02
N SER A 22 -39.52 -0.33 -19.26
CA SER A 22 -40.49 -0.70 -18.21
C SER A 22 -40.10 -1.96 -17.44
N ASP A 23 -39.04 -2.66 -17.83
CA ASP A 23 -38.52 -3.89 -17.20
C ASP A 23 -37.51 -3.64 -16.05
N SER A 24 -37.32 -2.37 -15.67
CA SER A 24 -36.35 -1.94 -14.64
C SER A 24 -37.00 -1.42 -13.35
N GLU A 25 -38.31 -1.20 -13.32
CA GLU A 25 -38.99 -0.75 -12.10
C GLU A 25 -38.95 -1.85 -11.02
N GLY A 26 -38.30 -1.55 -9.90
CA GLY A 26 -38.23 -2.44 -8.74
C GLY A 26 -37.10 -3.48 -8.77
N VAL A 27 -36.21 -3.46 -9.77
CA VAL A 27 -35.03 -4.33 -9.84
C VAL A 27 -33.78 -3.55 -9.39
N LEU A 28 -33.06 -4.09 -8.41
CA LEU A 28 -31.82 -3.53 -7.88
C LEU A 28 -30.59 -4.06 -8.62
N ALA A 29 -30.59 -5.34 -9.01
CA ALA A 29 -29.52 -5.93 -9.82
C ALA A 29 -30.01 -7.11 -10.68
N ARG A 30 -29.23 -7.45 -11.72
CA ARG A 30 -29.40 -8.63 -12.59
C ARG A 30 -28.07 -9.36 -12.75
N ALA A 31 -28.14 -10.69 -12.81
CA ALA A 31 -26.99 -11.56 -13.04
C ALA A 31 -27.44 -12.80 -13.84
N GLY A 32 -27.16 -12.83 -15.13
CA GLY A 32 -27.73 -13.81 -16.06
C GLY A 32 -29.25 -13.68 -16.11
N ASP A 33 -29.94 -14.79 -15.89
CA ASP A 33 -31.40 -14.88 -15.84
C ASP A 33 -31.98 -14.46 -14.47
N HIS A 34 -31.12 -14.29 -13.46
CA HIS A 34 -31.51 -13.93 -12.10
C HIS A 34 -31.75 -12.43 -11.94
N ALA A 35 -32.68 -12.06 -11.06
CA ALA A 35 -32.95 -10.68 -10.67
C ALA A 35 -33.02 -10.52 -9.15
N PHE A 36 -32.40 -9.45 -8.65
CA PHE A 36 -32.50 -9.02 -7.26
C PHE A 36 -33.35 -7.76 -7.19
N THR A 37 -34.46 -7.84 -6.46
CA THR A 37 -35.45 -6.79 -6.38
C THR A 37 -35.21 -5.83 -5.23
N VAL A 38 -35.76 -4.62 -5.34
CA VAL A 38 -35.79 -3.63 -4.26
C VAL A 38 -36.46 -4.22 -3.02
N ASP A 39 -37.55 -4.96 -3.18
CA ASP A 39 -38.29 -5.56 -2.07
C ASP A 39 -37.47 -6.63 -1.33
N GLU A 40 -36.67 -7.43 -2.05
CA GLU A 40 -35.75 -8.40 -1.44
C GLU A 40 -34.65 -7.69 -0.64
N ALA A 41 -34.04 -6.65 -1.22
CA ALA A 41 -33.04 -5.86 -0.52
C ALA A 41 -33.61 -5.18 0.74
N VAL A 42 -34.84 -4.64 0.67
CA VAL A 42 -35.54 -4.05 1.82
C VAL A 42 -35.77 -5.12 2.90
N ARG A 43 -36.22 -6.33 2.53
CA ARG A 43 -36.42 -7.43 3.50
C ARG A 43 -35.12 -7.80 4.21
N LEU A 44 -34.00 -7.85 3.50
CA LEU A 44 -32.69 -8.18 4.08
C LEU A 44 -32.20 -7.08 5.01
N LEU A 45 -32.23 -5.82 4.58
CA LEU A 45 -31.66 -4.70 5.33
C LEU A 45 -32.57 -4.21 6.47
N ALA A 46 -33.89 -4.22 6.31
CA ALA A 46 -34.80 -3.71 7.32
C ALA A 46 -34.71 -4.48 8.65
N GLY A 47 -34.34 -5.76 8.60
CA GLY A 47 -34.12 -6.59 9.78
C GLY A 47 -32.87 -6.27 10.60
N GLN A 48 -32.01 -5.35 10.14
CA GLN A 48 -30.71 -5.05 10.75
C GLN A 48 -30.59 -3.57 11.16
N PRO A 49 -31.15 -3.15 12.30
CA PRO A 49 -31.22 -1.73 12.68
C PRO A 49 -29.85 -1.04 12.80
N ASP A 50 -28.79 -1.81 13.09
CA ASP A 50 -27.42 -1.31 13.26
C ASP A 50 -26.71 -1.00 11.93
N LEU A 51 -27.21 -1.52 10.79
CA LEU A 51 -26.65 -1.18 9.48
C LEU A 51 -27.11 0.21 9.03
N PRO A 52 -26.19 1.06 8.54
CA PRO A 52 -26.53 2.37 7.97
C PRO A 52 -27.56 2.22 6.85
N ASN A 53 -28.60 3.07 6.87
CA ASN A 53 -29.61 3.12 5.82
C ASN A 53 -29.19 4.13 4.75
N GLU A 54 -28.18 3.77 3.95
CA GLU A 54 -27.56 4.64 2.94
C GLU A 54 -27.54 3.96 1.57
N PRO A 55 -27.62 4.70 0.46
CA PRO A 55 -27.61 4.13 -0.90
C PRO A 55 -26.38 3.24 -1.14
N GLN A 56 -25.21 3.61 -0.61
CA GLN A 56 -23.97 2.87 -0.75
C GLN A 56 -24.07 1.45 -0.16
N VAL A 57 -24.82 1.26 0.94
CA VAL A 57 -25.02 -0.05 1.54
C VAL A 57 -25.90 -0.94 0.66
N ALA A 58 -26.96 -0.38 0.07
CA ALA A 58 -27.81 -1.09 -0.87
C ALA A 58 -27.06 -1.47 -2.16
N THR A 59 -26.24 -0.56 -2.70
CA THR A 59 -25.38 -0.84 -3.85
C THR A 59 -24.35 -1.93 -3.52
N ALA A 60 -23.69 -1.88 -2.36
CA ALA A 60 -22.73 -2.91 -1.94
C ALA A 60 -23.38 -4.29 -1.80
N LEU A 61 -24.61 -4.36 -1.26
CA LEU A 61 -25.38 -5.61 -1.19
C LEU A 61 -25.71 -6.14 -2.59
N ALA A 62 -26.08 -5.26 -3.51
CA ALA A 62 -26.39 -5.62 -4.90
C ALA A 62 -25.16 -6.18 -5.64
N GLU A 63 -24.00 -5.55 -5.48
CA GLU A 63 -22.73 -6.04 -6.05
C GLU A 63 -22.36 -7.42 -5.49
N LEU A 64 -22.52 -7.60 -4.18
CA LEU A 64 -22.28 -8.88 -3.51
C LEU A 64 -23.23 -9.98 -4.00
N TRP A 65 -24.52 -9.63 -4.18
CA TRP A 65 -25.51 -10.54 -4.76
C TRP A 65 -25.10 -10.97 -6.17
N VAL A 66 -24.68 -10.04 -7.04
CA VAL A 66 -24.23 -10.37 -8.40
C VAL A 66 -23.04 -11.34 -8.35
N ASP A 67 -22.03 -11.07 -7.52
CA ASP A 67 -20.84 -11.92 -7.40
C ASP A 67 -21.18 -13.36 -7.00
N TYR A 68 -22.02 -13.52 -5.98
CA TYR A 68 -22.39 -14.84 -5.47
C TYR A 68 -23.36 -15.58 -6.39
N THR A 69 -24.29 -14.88 -7.05
CA THR A 69 -25.18 -15.49 -8.04
C THR A 69 -24.39 -15.99 -9.25
N LEU A 70 -23.43 -15.23 -9.75
CA LEU A 70 -22.58 -15.67 -10.86
C LEU A 70 -21.69 -16.86 -10.46
N LEU A 71 -21.13 -16.84 -9.26
CA LEU A 71 -20.34 -17.98 -8.73
C LEU A 71 -21.21 -19.23 -8.59
N ALA A 72 -22.39 -19.12 -7.96
CA ALA A 72 -23.32 -20.23 -7.78
C ALA A 72 -23.80 -20.81 -9.11
N SER A 73 -24.14 -19.94 -10.07
CA SER A 73 -24.54 -20.34 -11.42
C SER A 73 -23.42 -21.09 -12.15
N THR A 74 -22.18 -20.62 -12.01
CA THR A 74 -21.01 -21.27 -12.62
C THR A 74 -20.73 -22.63 -11.97
N MET A 75 -20.83 -22.72 -10.64
CA MET A 75 -20.68 -23.98 -9.89
C MET A 75 -21.75 -25.01 -10.24
N ALA A 76 -22.99 -24.57 -10.42
CA ALA A 76 -24.10 -25.44 -10.83
C ALA A 76 -23.89 -26.04 -12.23
N GLN A 77 -23.19 -25.33 -13.12
CA GLN A 77 -22.82 -25.83 -14.44
C GLN A 77 -21.58 -26.74 -14.40
N ASP A 78 -20.57 -26.35 -13.63
CA ASP A 78 -19.29 -27.06 -13.49
C ASP A 78 -18.68 -26.80 -12.11
N SER A 79 -18.88 -27.74 -11.18
CA SER A 79 -18.39 -27.63 -9.80
C SER A 79 -16.86 -27.69 -9.66
N THR A 80 -16.14 -28.03 -10.74
CA THR A 80 -14.66 -28.01 -10.78
C THR A 80 -14.13 -26.68 -11.31
N LEU A 81 -15.01 -25.87 -11.89
CA LEU A 81 -14.71 -24.66 -12.64
C LEU A 81 -13.77 -24.84 -13.83
N ALA A 82 -13.44 -26.06 -14.25
CA ALA A 82 -12.44 -26.32 -15.30
C ALA A 82 -12.67 -25.49 -16.58
N SER A 83 -13.93 -25.14 -16.88
CA SER A 83 -14.30 -24.26 -18.01
C SER A 83 -14.03 -22.76 -17.81
N VAL A 84 -13.66 -22.32 -16.61
CA VAL A 84 -13.26 -20.93 -16.29
C VAL A 84 -11.79 -20.73 -16.58
N ASP A 85 -11.50 -19.82 -17.51
CA ASP A 85 -10.15 -19.31 -17.73
C ASP A 85 -9.78 -18.34 -16.61
N LEU A 86 -8.87 -18.77 -15.74
CA LEU A 86 -8.36 -17.99 -14.61
C LEU A 86 -6.98 -17.39 -14.91
N THR A 87 -6.47 -17.52 -16.13
CA THR A 87 -5.21 -16.89 -16.56
C THR A 87 -5.24 -15.37 -16.33
N PRO A 88 -6.34 -14.64 -16.60
CA PRO A 88 -6.41 -13.20 -16.32
C PRO A 88 -6.18 -12.85 -14.85
N VAL A 89 -6.57 -13.71 -13.92
CA VAL A 89 -6.40 -13.50 -12.46
C VAL A 89 -4.93 -13.55 -12.05
N ILE A 90 -4.12 -14.33 -12.75
CA ILE A 90 -2.69 -14.50 -12.47
C ILE A 90 -1.79 -13.71 -13.42
N GLN A 91 -2.34 -13.00 -14.40
CA GLN A 91 -1.56 -12.31 -15.43
C GLN A 91 -0.53 -11.35 -14.82
N GLY A 92 -0.94 -10.57 -13.81
CA GLY A 92 -0.03 -9.67 -13.11
C GLY A 92 1.18 -10.38 -12.48
N ARG A 93 1.03 -11.63 -12.04
CA ARG A 93 2.13 -12.47 -11.53
C ARG A 93 3.02 -12.99 -12.65
N ILE A 94 2.43 -13.44 -13.76
CA ILE A 94 3.18 -13.88 -14.95
C ILE A 94 4.08 -12.75 -15.43
N ASP A 95 3.51 -11.55 -15.59
CA ASP A 95 4.23 -10.35 -16.00
C ASP A 95 5.36 -9.99 -15.02
N GLN A 96 5.12 -10.08 -13.70
CA GLN A 96 6.16 -9.84 -12.71
C GLN A 96 7.32 -10.82 -12.85
N GLU A 97 7.04 -12.12 -13.00
CA GLU A 97 8.08 -13.13 -13.21
C GLU A 97 8.87 -12.88 -14.51
N MET A 98 8.20 -12.43 -15.57
CA MET A 98 8.87 -12.04 -16.82
C MET A 98 9.82 -10.86 -16.61
N ILE A 99 9.36 -9.81 -15.92
CA ILE A 99 10.18 -8.65 -15.58
C ILE A 99 11.35 -9.08 -14.69
N PHE A 100 11.13 -9.94 -13.69
CA PHE A 100 12.19 -10.46 -12.83
C PHE A 100 13.23 -11.26 -13.61
N ALA A 101 12.81 -12.13 -14.53
CA ALA A 101 13.73 -12.90 -15.38
C ALA A 101 14.52 -12.01 -16.34
N LEU A 102 13.88 -10.97 -16.91
CA LEU A 102 14.55 -9.95 -17.73
C LEU A 102 15.59 -9.19 -16.91
N ARG A 103 15.22 -8.76 -15.70
CA ARG A 103 16.10 -8.06 -14.76
C ARG A 103 17.30 -8.91 -14.35
N ASP A 104 17.07 -10.17 -14.01
CA ASP A 104 18.13 -11.12 -13.68
C ASP A 104 19.05 -11.39 -14.88
N SER A 105 18.55 -11.22 -16.11
CA SER A 105 19.37 -11.26 -17.32
C SER A 105 20.35 -10.09 -17.42
N LEU A 106 19.98 -8.89 -16.93
CA LEU A 106 20.84 -7.69 -16.90
C LEU A 106 22.05 -7.86 -15.97
N ILE A 107 21.91 -8.66 -14.91
CA ILE A 107 22.99 -8.95 -13.95
C ILE A 107 24.15 -9.70 -14.62
N ARG A 108 23.96 -10.28 -15.81
CA ARG A 108 24.99 -11.08 -16.50
C ARG A 108 26.17 -10.29 -17.08
N THR A 109 26.25 -8.97 -16.89
CA THR A 109 27.31 -8.16 -17.54
C THR A 109 28.59 -7.97 -16.71
N ASP A 110 28.56 -7.85 -15.36
CA ASP A 110 29.77 -8.00 -14.52
C ASP A 110 29.45 -8.15 -13.01
N THR A 111 29.34 -9.39 -12.54
CA THR A 111 29.13 -9.72 -11.11
C THR A 111 30.43 -9.81 -10.31
N VAL A 112 31.57 -9.54 -10.94
CA VAL A 112 32.87 -9.57 -10.26
C VAL A 112 32.99 -8.31 -9.42
N VAL A 113 32.81 -8.48 -8.12
CA VAL A 113 33.25 -7.49 -7.13
C VAL A 113 34.66 -7.88 -6.71
N SER A 114 35.64 -7.05 -7.08
CA SER A 114 37.05 -7.30 -6.80
C SER A 114 37.35 -7.09 -5.31
N GLU A 115 38.39 -7.75 -4.80
CA GLU A 115 38.83 -7.50 -3.44
C GLU A 115 39.32 -6.06 -3.26
N GLU A 116 39.94 -5.48 -4.29
CA GLU A 116 40.37 -4.08 -4.29
C GLU A 116 39.18 -3.11 -4.12
N GLU A 117 38.06 -3.37 -4.78
CA GLU A 117 36.84 -2.56 -4.65
C GLU A 117 36.23 -2.69 -3.26
N LEU A 118 36.21 -3.89 -2.69
CA LEU A 118 35.76 -4.11 -1.31
C LEU A 118 36.70 -3.41 -0.31
N GLN A 119 38.02 -3.47 -0.53
CA GLN A 119 39.00 -2.80 0.31
C GLN A 119 38.89 -1.29 0.20
N GLU A 120 38.62 -0.76 -0.99
CA GLU A 120 38.40 0.67 -1.19
C GLU A 120 37.11 1.15 -0.51
N ARG A 121 36.03 0.35 -0.61
CA ARG A 121 34.80 0.60 0.15
C ARG A 121 35.03 0.55 1.66
N PHE A 122 35.81 -0.41 2.15
CA PHE A 122 36.18 -0.49 3.56
C PHE A 122 37.01 0.70 4.04
N ARG A 123 37.97 1.17 3.23
CA ARG A 123 38.79 2.36 3.56
C ARG A 123 37.96 3.65 3.56
N SER A 124 37.03 3.78 2.63
CA SER A 124 36.21 4.98 2.45
C SER A 124 35.06 5.08 3.45
N GLU A 125 34.41 3.96 3.79
CA GLU A 125 33.25 3.93 4.69
C GLU A 125 33.63 3.66 6.17
N ALA A 126 34.79 3.04 6.44
CA ALA A 126 35.23 2.61 7.79
C ALA A 126 34.07 2.06 8.65
N PRO A 127 33.32 1.08 8.13
CA PRO A 127 31.98 0.74 8.60
C PRO A 127 32.02 0.18 10.02
N GLY A 128 31.06 0.64 10.84
CA GLY A 128 30.72 -0.04 12.09
C GLY A 128 31.76 0.04 13.20
N ALA A 129 32.76 0.91 13.09
CA ALA A 129 33.62 1.21 14.22
C ALA A 129 32.76 1.76 15.38
N GLN A 130 32.70 1.01 16.47
CA GLN A 130 32.06 1.41 17.70
C GLN A 130 33.12 1.57 18.78
N VAL A 131 32.93 2.55 19.65
CA VAL A 131 33.77 2.70 20.84
C VAL A 131 32.90 2.62 22.08
N ARG A 132 33.38 1.93 23.10
CA ARG A 132 32.85 2.09 24.45
C ARG A 132 33.71 3.11 25.14
N ALA A 133 33.09 4.21 25.56
CA ALA A 133 33.79 5.27 26.26
C ALA A 133 32.99 5.70 27.48
N ARG A 134 33.71 6.36 28.38
CA ARG A 134 33.14 7.05 29.52
C ARG A 134 33.59 8.49 29.58
N HIS A 135 32.79 9.35 30.19
CA HIS A 135 33.10 10.76 30.28
C HIS A 135 32.82 11.40 31.64
N ILE A 136 33.43 12.56 31.85
CA ILE A 136 33.05 13.52 32.89
C ILE A 136 32.61 14.79 32.17
N LEU A 137 31.36 15.20 32.36
CA LEU A 137 30.83 16.45 31.81
C LEU A 137 30.85 17.54 32.89
N LEU A 138 31.46 18.68 32.60
CA LEU A 138 31.29 19.91 33.36
C LEU A 138 30.57 20.95 32.50
N GLY A 139 29.32 21.21 32.82
CA GLY A 139 28.49 22.19 32.13
C GLY A 139 28.78 23.62 32.58
N PHE A 140 28.38 24.57 31.74
CA PHE A 140 28.32 25.98 32.09
C PHE A 140 27.07 26.62 31.44
N PRO A 141 26.55 27.74 31.99
CA PRO A 141 25.39 28.41 31.42
C PRO A 141 25.61 28.82 29.96
N LEU A 142 24.56 28.78 29.12
CA LEU A 142 24.64 29.14 27.69
C LEU A 142 25.23 30.56 27.44
N GLN A 143 25.10 31.46 28.41
CA GLN A 143 25.65 32.83 28.35
C GLN A 143 26.86 33.01 29.27
N ALA A 144 27.60 31.95 29.56
CA ALA A 144 28.80 32.02 30.38
C ALA A 144 29.84 32.98 29.76
N THR A 145 30.36 33.88 30.60
CA THR A 145 31.51 34.74 30.27
C THR A 145 32.75 33.89 30.00
N ASP A 146 33.74 34.46 29.31
CA ASP A 146 35.04 33.79 29.08
C ASP A 146 35.68 33.34 30.40
N GLN A 147 35.60 34.17 31.44
CA GLN A 147 36.13 33.83 32.75
C GLN A 147 35.41 32.63 33.39
N GLN A 148 34.10 32.51 33.21
CA GLN A 148 33.33 31.36 33.71
C GLN A 148 33.69 30.09 32.94
N ARG A 149 33.78 30.16 31.61
CA ARG A 149 34.21 29.03 30.76
C ARG A 149 35.63 28.60 31.11
N ASP A 150 36.53 29.54 31.34
CA ASP A 150 37.92 29.30 31.73
C ASP A 150 38.03 28.67 33.13
N SER A 151 37.11 28.98 34.03
CA SER A 151 37.05 28.32 35.35
C SER A 151 36.67 26.85 35.20
N VAL A 152 35.61 26.56 34.45
CA VAL A 152 35.13 25.18 34.23
C VAL A 152 36.14 24.36 33.43
N ARG A 153 36.82 24.98 32.46
CA ARG A 153 37.91 24.34 31.71
C ARG A 153 39.06 23.91 32.63
N ARG A 154 39.50 24.80 33.53
CA ARG A 154 40.57 24.46 34.50
C ARG A 154 40.16 23.34 35.45
N GLU A 155 38.89 23.29 35.84
CA GLU A 155 38.35 22.20 36.65
C GLU A 155 38.38 20.87 35.88
N ALA A 156 37.97 20.87 34.59
CA ALA A 156 38.09 19.70 33.74
C ALA A 156 39.56 19.27 33.53
N GLU A 157 40.49 20.21 33.38
CA GLU A 157 41.93 19.95 33.26
C GLU A 157 42.52 19.35 34.55
N GLU A 158 42.06 19.81 35.72
CA GLU A 158 42.42 19.27 37.02
C GLU A 158 41.91 17.83 37.18
N LEU A 159 40.64 17.57 36.86
CA LEU A 159 40.07 16.21 36.88
C LEU A 159 40.83 15.28 35.94
N ARG A 160 41.18 15.75 34.74
CA ARG A 160 42.02 14.98 33.81
C ARG A 160 43.39 14.66 34.43
N SER A 161 44.04 15.64 35.06
CA SER A 161 45.34 15.43 35.69
C SER A 161 45.29 14.43 36.84
N ARG A 162 44.19 14.40 37.60
CA ARG A 162 43.94 13.41 38.65
C ARG A 162 43.78 12.00 38.09
N VAL A 163 43.02 11.84 37.01
CA VAL A 163 42.92 10.56 36.28
C VAL A 163 44.29 10.09 35.79
N LEU A 164 45.07 10.98 35.16
CA LEU A 164 46.41 10.65 34.66
C LEU A 164 47.41 10.33 35.78
N ALA A 165 47.18 10.85 36.99
CA ALA A 165 47.94 10.51 38.19
C ALA A 165 47.53 9.17 38.83
N GLY A 166 46.53 8.48 38.27
CA GLY A 166 46.08 7.15 38.70
C GLY A 166 44.85 7.15 39.60
N GLU A 167 44.15 8.28 39.75
CA GLU A 167 42.86 8.29 40.44
C GLU A 167 41.77 7.62 39.60
N ASP A 168 40.85 6.91 40.26
CA ASP A 168 39.78 6.13 39.62
C ASP A 168 38.79 7.05 38.87
N PHE A 169 38.72 6.91 37.55
CA PHE A 169 37.88 7.74 36.68
C PHE A 169 36.40 7.63 37.07
N GLU A 170 35.94 6.42 37.39
CA GLU A 170 34.57 6.10 37.75
C GLU A 170 34.13 6.85 39.01
N SER A 171 35.01 6.93 40.00
CA SER A 171 34.79 7.69 41.23
C SER A 171 34.72 9.19 40.95
N LEU A 172 35.62 9.72 40.10
CA LEU A 172 35.60 11.12 39.69
C LEU A 172 34.34 11.46 38.88
N ALA A 173 33.91 10.59 37.97
CA ALA A 173 32.70 10.78 37.20
C ALA A 173 31.45 10.80 38.09
N ARG A 174 31.33 9.87 39.06
CA ARG A 174 30.23 9.88 40.03
C ARG A 174 30.20 11.12 40.90
N GLN A 175 31.37 11.67 41.24
CA GLN A 175 31.49 12.80 42.15
C GLN A 175 31.32 14.16 41.46
N PHE A 176 31.85 14.31 40.24
CA PHE A 176 32.00 15.61 39.58
C PHE A 176 31.23 15.74 38.26
N SER A 177 30.86 14.64 37.60
CA SER A 177 30.15 14.74 36.31
C SER A 177 28.74 15.29 36.51
N GLN A 178 28.39 16.24 35.66
CA GLN A 178 27.08 16.88 35.60
C GLN A 178 26.18 16.23 34.54
N ASP A 179 26.62 15.15 33.89
CA ASP A 179 25.78 14.38 32.98
C ASP A 179 24.82 13.45 33.75
N PRO A 180 23.49 13.71 33.74
CA PRO A 180 22.53 12.88 34.47
C PRO A 180 22.42 11.46 33.91
N GLY A 181 22.79 11.23 32.65
CA GLY A 181 22.65 9.93 31.99
C GLY A 181 23.71 8.91 32.40
N SER A 182 24.95 9.36 32.63
CA SER A 182 26.10 8.47 32.85
C SER A 182 26.80 8.65 34.19
N ALA A 183 26.67 9.79 34.88
CA ALA A 183 27.46 10.10 36.09
C ALA A 183 27.33 9.02 37.17
N ALA A 184 26.11 8.58 37.50
CA ALA A 184 25.87 7.54 38.50
C ALA A 184 26.55 6.19 38.15
N ASN A 185 26.69 5.91 36.85
CA ASN A 185 27.34 4.71 36.32
C ASN A 185 28.84 4.90 36.07
N GLY A 186 29.47 5.90 36.69
CA GLY A 186 30.90 6.17 36.51
C GLY A 186 31.25 6.75 35.13
N GLY A 187 30.28 7.40 34.49
CA GLY A 187 30.44 8.08 33.22
C GLY A 187 30.29 7.19 31.98
N ASP A 188 29.97 5.90 32.13
CA ASP A 188 29.87 4.94 31.01
C ASP A 188 28.72 5.28 30.05
N LEU A 189 29.04 5.38 28.76
CA LEU A 189 28.10 5.69 27.68
C LEU A 189 27.71 4.46 26.86
N GLY A 190 28.27 3.28 27.16
CA GLY A 190 28.09 2.08 26.35
C GLY A 190 28.81 2.16 25.00
N LEU A 191 28.49 1.23 24.08
CA LEU A 191 29.01 1.22 22.72
C LEU A 191 28.23 2.22 21.86
N PHE A 192 28.96 3.07 21.13
CA PHE A 192 28.37 4.00 20.17
C PHE A 192 29.21 4.12 18.90
N GLY A 193 28.53 4.39 17.79
CA GLY A 193 29.12 4.74 16.51
C GLY A 193 29.44 6.23 16.41
N ARG A 194 30.24 6.59 15.40
CA ARG A 194 30.71 7.97 15.19
C ARG A 194 29.58 9.00 15.03
N THR A 195 28.44 8.58 14.47
CA THR A 195 27.26 9.43 14.20
C THR A 195 26.31 9.58 15.38
N ASP A 196 26.50 8.80 16.45
CA ASP A 196 25.61 8.79 17.61
C ASP A 196 25.93 9.89 18.62
N MET A 197 27.10 10.53 18.46
CA MET A 197 27.61 11.58 19.35
C MET A 197 27.87 12.88 18.56
N VAL A 198 27.84 14.02 19.25
CA VAL A 198 28.22 15.30 18.65
C VAL A 198 29.68 15.27 18.18
N GLU A 199 29.94 15.87 17.03
CA GLU A 199 31.19 15.66 16.28
C GLU A 199 32.49 15.87 17.08
N PRO A 200 32.65 16.93 17.91
CA PRO A 200 33.87 17.10 18.70
C PRO A 200 34.11 15.96 19.69
N PHE A 201 33.04 15.41 20.27
CA PHE A 201 33.10 14.28 21.19
C PHE A 201 33.47 12.99 20.45
N ALA A 202 32.77 12.70 19.34
CA ALA A 202 33.03 11.52 18.52
C ALA A 202 34.47 11.51 17.99
N VAL A 203 34.97 12.64 17.50
CA VAL A 203 36.36 12.75 17.00
C VAL A 203 37.37 12.41 18.09
N ALA A 204 37.18 12.95 19.30
CA ALA A 204 38.09 12.68 20.41
C ALA A 204 38.01 11.22 20.89
N ALA A 205 36.81 10.68 21.12
CA ALA A 205 36.63 9.31 21.61
C ALA A 205 37.21 8.26 20.64
N PHE A 206 37.03 8.45 19.33
CA PHE A 206 37.55 7.54 18.31
C PHE A 206 39.06 7.67 18.08
N ALA A 207 39.67 8.81 18.43
CA ALA A 207 41.11 9.02 18.31
C ALA A 207 41.92 8.34 19.43
N LEU A 208 41.33 8.13 20.61
CA LEU A 208 41.99 7.53 21.78
C LEU A 208 42.12 6.01 21.66
N GLU A 209 43.25 5.43 22.01
CA GLU A 209 43.36 3.98 22.18
C GLU A 209 42.66 3.49 23.47
N PRO A 210 42.26 2.20 23.56
CA PRO A 210 41.68 1.65 24.78
C PRO A 210 42.54 1.91 26.03
N GLY A 211 41.94 2.54 27.04
CA GLY A 211 42.56 2.99 28.27
C GLY A 211 43.05 4.45 28.27
N GLU A 212 43.13 5.11 27.11
CA GLU A 212 43.61 6.50 27.02
C GLU A 212 42.55 7.54 27.39
N VAL A 213 43.02 8.71 27.82
CA VAL A 213 42.19 9.84 28.27
C VAL A 213 42.44 11.04 27.35
N SER A 214 41.36 11.63 26.83
CA SER A 214 41.40 12.80 25.95
C SER A 214 41.99 14.02 26.63
N GLU A 215 42.43 14.99 25.82
CA GLU A 215 42.43 16.39 26.25
C GLU A 215 41.00 16.85 26.57
N VAL A 216 40.86 18.00 27.23
CA VAL A 216 39.53 18.54 27.54
C VAL A 216 38.81 18.94 26.25
N VAL A 217 37.67 18.31 25.97
CA VAL A 217 36.88 18.51 24.74
C VAL A 217 35.71 19.44 25.01
N LEU A 218 35.57 20.50 24.21
CA LEU A 218 34.42 21.40 24.26
C LEU A 218 33.30 20.93 23.34
N THR A 219 32.09 20.85 23.85
CA THR A 219 30.85 20.62 23.07
C THR A 219 29.78 21.65 23.48
N PRO A 220 28.59 21.66 22.83
CA PRO A 220 27.47 22.49 23.28
C PRO A 220 27.00 22.22 24.71
N MET A 221 27.30 21.04 25.27
CA MET A 221 26.89 20.64 26.63
C MET A 221 27.88 21.12 27.71
N GLY A 222 29.11 21.44 27.33
CA GLY A 222 30.16 21.86 28.27
C GLY A 222 31.52 21.27 27.92
N PHE A 223 32.37 21.15 28.93
CA PHE A 223 33.68 20.51 28.82
C PHE A 223 33.62 19.04 29.22
N HIS A 224 34.27 18.20 28.42
CA HIS A 224 34.32 16.76 28.62
C HIS A 224 35.76 16.30 28.82
N VAL A 225 35.94 15.41 29.80
CA VAL A 225 37.11 14.51 29.88
C VAL A 225 36.63 13.14 29.46
N ILE A 226 37.24 12.54 28.45
CA ILE A 226 36.77 11.29 27.82
C ILE A 226 37.83 10.22 28.03
N ARG A 227 37.43 9.00 28.40
CA ARG A 227 38.28 7.81 28.37
C ARG A 227 37.64 6.77 27.47
N THR A 228 38.38 6.24 26.50
CA THR A 228 37.91 5.14 25.66
C THR A 228 38.31 3.83 26.33
N ASP A 229 37.37 2.93 26.59
CA ASP A 229 37.65 1.65 27.26
C ASP A 229 37.80 0.50 26.26
N GLU A 230 37.04 0.53 25.17
CA GLU A 230 37.02 -0.52 24.15
C GLU A 230 36.82 0.10 22.76
N LYS A 231 37.49 -0.46 21.76
CA LYS A 231 37.22 -0.21 20.34
C LYS A 231 36.80 -1.51 19.68
N GLN A 232 35.63 -1.51 19.05
CA GLN A 232 35.18 -2.56 18.16
C GLN A 232 35.24 -2.03 16.74
N VAL A 233 36.30 -2.39 16.02
CA VAL A 233 36.43 -2.08 14.60
C VAL A 233 36.19 -3.39 13.85
N PRO A 234 35.10 -3.53 13.09
CA PRO A 234 34.88 -4.69 12.25
C PRO A 234 36.08 -4.87 11.34
N THR A 235 36.58 -6.11 11.24
CA THR A 235 37.65 -6.40 10.31
C THR A 235 37.10 -6.35 8.88
N PHE A 236 37.99 -6.21 7.90
CA PHE A 236 37.61 -6.33 6.49
C PHE A 236 36.87 -7.65 6.22
N GLU A 237 37.31 -8.75 6.83
CA GLU A 237 36.70 -10.08 6.67
C GLU A 237 35.24 -10.11 7.16
N ASP A 238 34.94 -9.40 8.25
CA ASP A 238 33.60 -9.36 8.83
C ASP A 238 32.59 -8.63 7.92
N VAL A 239 33.03 -7.58 7.22
CA VAL A 239 32.14 -6.68 6.47
C VAL A 239 32.18 -6.88 4.95
N ALA A 240 33.22 -7.56 4.43
CA ALA A 240 33.36 -7.84 3.00
C ALA A 240 32.14 -8.53 2.37
N PRO A 241 31.46 -9.51 3.01
CA PRO A 241 30.24 -10.10 2.46
C PRO A 241 29.09 -9.10 2.31
N GLN A 242 28.90 -8.22 3.30
CA GLN A 242 27.85 -7.19 3.28
C GLN A 242 28.12 -6.17 2.17
N PHE A 243 29.36 -5.69 2.07
CA PHE A 243 29.76 -4.78 1.00
C PHE A 243 29.60 -5.37 -0.38
N ARG A 244 29.93 -6.66 -0.56
CA ARG A 244 29.70 -7.35 -1.83
C ARG A 244 28.22 -7.31 -2.21
N GLN A 245 27.32 -7.62 -1.29
CA GLN A 245 25.88 -7.58 -1.55
C GLN A 245 25.39 -6.16 -1.88
N GLN A 246 25.87 -5.14 -1.15
CA GLN A 246 25.50 -3.75 -1.40
C GLN A 246 26.02 -3.24 -2.76
N ILE A 247 27.25 -3.58 -3.15
CA ILE A 247 27.80 -3.23 -4.46
C ILE A 247 26.97 -3.88 -5.56
N LEU A 248 26.66 -5.17 -5.43
CA LEU A 248 25.85 -5.90 -6.41
C LEU A 248 24.45 -5.30 -6.53
N ALA A 249 23.79 -4.98 -5.42
CA ALA A 249 22.49 -4.33 -5.42
C ALA A 249 22.53 -2.95 -6.09
N GLN A 250 23.57 -2.14 -5.82
CA GLN A 250 23.74 -0.82 -6.42
C GLN A 250 23.99 -0.91 -7.94
N ARG A 251 24.85 -1.83 -8.38
CA ARG A 251 25.11 -2.07 -9.81
C ARG A 251 23.84 -2.53 -10.52
N LEU A 252 23.08 -3.44 -9.91
CA LEU A 252 21.81 -3.91 -10.46
C LEU A 252 20.81 -2.76 -10.63
N GLN A 253 20.62 -1.94 -9.58
CA GLN A 253 19.74 -0.78 -9.65
C GLN A 253 20.17 0.22 -10.74
N GLN A 254 21.49 0.46 -10.88
CA GLN A 254 22.00 1.34 -11.92
C GLN A 254 21.79 0.75 -13.33
N ALA A 255 22.04 -0.54 -13.51
CA ALA A 255 21.82 -1.23 -14.78
C ALA A 255 20.33 -1.22 -15.17
N GLU A 256 19.43 -1.52 -14.24
CA GLU A 256 17.98 -1.42 -14.44
C GLU A 256 17.56 -0.01 -14.84
N SER A 257 18.03 1.02 -14.14
CA SER A 257 17.67 2.41 -14.43
C SER A 257 18.13 2.84 -15.82
N LEU A 258 19.35 2.45 -16.23
CA LEU A 258 19.87 2.76 -17.57
C LEU A 258 19.10 2.01 -18.65
N TYR A 259 18.80 0.74 -18.40
CA TYR A 259 18.06 -0.10 -19.33
C TYR A 259 16.62 0.39 -19.55
N VAL A 260 15.92 0.72 -18.47
CA VAL A 260 14.59 1.33 -18.52
C VAL A 260 14.63 2.64 -19.29
N ALA A 261 15.58 3.54 -18.96
CA ALA A 261 15.68 4.83 -19.63
C ALA A 261 15.92 4.67 -21.14
N GLN A 262 16.74 3.70 -21.54
CA GLN A 262 16.95 3.37 -22.95
C GLN A 262 15.66 2.85 -23.60
N LEU A 263 14.95 1.93 -22.96
CA LEU A 263 13.68 1.41 -23.47
C LEU A 263 12.63 2.50 -23.63
N GLU A 264 12.52 3.42 -22.67
CA GLU A 264 11.59 4.55 -22.73
C GLU A 264 11.95 5.55 -23.84
N GLU A 265 13.26 5.81 -24.03
CA GLU A 265 13.75 6.66 -25.12
C GLU A 265 13.45 6.04 -26.49
N GLU A 266 13.71 4.75 -26.67
CA GLU A 266 13.40 4.02 -27.90
C GLU A 266 11.89 3.92 -28.16
N ALA A 267 11.08 3.78 -27.11
CA ALA A 267 9.64 3.67 -27.23
C ALA A 267 8.93 5.00 -27.54
N GLU A 268 9.59 6.17 -27.41
CA GLU A 268 8.99 7.49 -27.62
C GLU A 268 7.58 7.64 -26.97
N ILE A 269 7.48 7.39 -25.67
CA ILE A 269 6.19 7.39 -24.95
C ILE A 269 5.50 8.76 -25.06
N ARG A 270 4.25 8.76 -25.55
CA ARG A 270 3.40 9.96 -25.68
C ARG A 270 2.05 9.73 -25.05
N VAL A 271 1.80 10.41 -23.93
CA VAL A 271 0.49 10.45 -23.28
C VAL A 271 -0.43 11.36 -24.09
N LEU A 272 -1.65 10.88 -24.40
CA LEU A 272 -2.61 11.64 -25.18
C LEU A 272 -3.29 12.74 -24.35
N ASP A 273 -3.77 13.78 -25.02
CA ASP A 273 -4.49 14.88 -24.38
C ASP A 273 -5.86 14.41 -23.82
N ASP A 274 -6.33 15.09 -22.77
CA ASP A 274 -7.67 14.90 -22.18
C ASP A 274 -7.99 13.45 -21.75
N VAL A 275 -6.98 12.70 -21.31
CA VAL A 275 -7.12 11.32 -20.83
C VAL A 275 -7.26 11.20 -19.30
N ALA A 276 -6.91 12.24 -18.54
CA ALA A 276 -6.88 12.19 -17.08
C ALA A 276 -8.26 11.80 -16.48
N ASP A 277 -9.34 12.40 -16.98
CA ASP A 277 -10.70 12.12 -16.49
C ASP A 277 -11.13 10.66 -16.73
N VAL A 278 -10.80 10.10 -17.89
CA VAL A 278 -11.17 8.70 -18.18
C VAL A 278 -10.31 7.72 -17.41
N ALA A 279 -9.01 8.03 -17.24
CA ALA A 279 -8.12 7.24 -16.39
C ALA A 279 -8.59 7.26 -14.93
N ARG A 280 -8.95 8.43 -14.40
CA ARG A 280 -9.43 8.61 -13.02
C ARG A 280 -10.66 7.74 -12.72
N ARG A 281 -11.64 7.71 -13.62
CA ARG A 281 -12.84 6.86 -13.44
C ARG A 281 -12.51 5.39 -13.26
N VAL A 282 -11.55 4.88 -14.03
CA VAL A 282 -11.09 3.49 -13.93
C VAL A 282 -10.25 3.25 -12.67
N ILE A 283 -9.49 4.24 -12.22
CA ILE A 283 -8.73 4.15 -10.95
C ILE A 283 -9.69 4.09 -9.76
N GLU A 284 -10.72 4.95 -9.75
CA GLU A 284 -11.77 5.00 -8.74
C GLU A 284 -12.54 3.67 -8.69
N ASP A 285 -13.04 3.23 -9.85
CA ASP A 285 -13.82 2.02 -10.00
C ASP A 285 -13.27 1.14 -11.13
N PRO A 286 -12.34 0.22 -10.83
CA PRO A 286 -11.80 -0.68 -11.82
C PRO A 286 -12.76 -1.84 -12.15
N ALA A 287 -13.87 -1.99 -11.42
CA ALA A 287 -14.93 -2.95 -11.74
C ALA A 287 -15.93 -2.39 -12.77
N ILE A 288 -15.81 -1.10 -13.11
CA ILE A 288 -16.73 -0.45 -14.05
C ILE A 288 -16.80 -1.23 -15.39
N PRO A 289 -18.01 -1.56 -15.87
CA PRO A 289 -18.17 -2.19 -17.17
C PRO A 289 -17.81 -1.19 -18.26
N LEU A 290 -16.82 -1.54 -19.08
CA LEU A 290 -16.40 -0.73 -20.22
C LEU A 290 -17.06 -1.28 -21.50
N SER A 291 -17.65 -0.40 -22.31
CA SER A 291 -18.05 -0.76 -23.68
C SER A 291 -16.82 -1.16 -24.51
N ARG A 292 -17.02 -1.89 -25.62
CA ARG A 292 -15.92 -2.25 -26.52
C ARG A 292 -15.08 -1.04 -26.94
N ARG A 293 -15.75 0.03 -27.39
CA ARG A 293 -15.09 1.29 -27.78
C ARG A 293 -14.35 1.96 -26.63
N ALA A 294 -14.88 1.87 -25.40
CA ALA A 294 -14.21 2.43 -24.24
C ALA A 294 -12.95 1.63 -23.88
N ARG A 295 -12.99 0.29 -23.99
CA ARG A 295 -11.81 -0.56 -23.76
C ARG A 295 -10.69 -0.28 -24.75
N GLU A 296 -11.03 -0.08 -26.02
CA GLU A 296 -10.09 0.23 -27.11
C GLU A 296 -9.63 1.69 -27.12
N ARG A 297 -10.05 2.53 -26.14
CA ARG A 297 -9.60 3.93 -26.08
C ARG A 297 -8.14 4.00 -25.67
N GLU A 298 -7.31 4.50 -26.57
CA GLU A 298 -5.90 4.82 -26.33
C GLU A 298 -5.76 5.91 -25.25
N LEU A 299 -4.78 5.72 -24.35
CA LEU A 299 -4.37 6.68 -23.33
C LEU A 299 -2.94 7.15 -23.55
N VAL A 300 -2.07 6.23 -23.99
CA VAL A 300 -0.65 6.47 -24.25
C VAL A 300 -0.28 5.73 -25.52
N ASN A 301 0.47 6.38 -26.40
CA ASN A 301 1.00 5.77 -27.62
C ASN A 301 2.52 5.70 -27.52
N TYR A 302 3.12 4.63 -28.04
CA TYR A 302 4.56 4.42 -28.07
C TYR A 302 4.95 3.59 -29.29
N GLU A 303 6.23 3.54 -29.64
CA GLU A 303 6.70 2.71 -30.75
C GLU A 303 6.44 1.22 -30.44
N GLY A 304 5.60 0.59 -31.25
CA GLY A 304 5.24 -0.81 -31.09
C GLY A 304 3.94 -1.08 -30.33
N GLY A 305 3.21 -0.06 -29.88
CA GLY A 305 1.87 -0.26 -29.32
C GLY A 305 1.24 0.95 -28.62
N GLU A 306 0.27 0.64 -27.79
CA GLU A 306 -0.54 1.61 -27.05
C GLU A 306 -0.86 1.08 -25.65
N LEU A 307 -1.06 1.97 -24.69
CA LEU A 307 -1.77 1.67 -23.45
C LEU A 307 -3.22 2.09 -23.62
N THR A 308 -4.13 1.14 -23.51
CA THR A 308 -5.57 1.36 -23.59
C THR A 308 -6.22 1.53 -22.22
N LEU A 309 -7.43 2.11 -22.20
CA LEU A 309 -8.24 2.20 -20.99
C LEU A 309 -8.62 0.82 -20.45
N GLY A 310 -8.76 -0.19 -21.31
CA GLY A 310 -9.00 -1.57 -20.92
C GLY A 310 -7.82 -2.16 -20.14
N GLU A 311 -6.59 -1.94 -20.60
CA GLU A 311 -5.37 -2.40 -19.94
C GLU A 311 -5.12 -1.67 -18.62
N LEU A 312 -5.31 -0.34 -18.60
CA LEU A 312 -5.25 0.42 -17.35
C LEU A 312 -6.26 -0.14 -16.33
N ARG A 313 -7.47 -0.49 -16.77
CA ARG A 313 -8.48 -1.10 -15.88
C ARG A 313 -8.00 -2.42 -15.31
N MET A 314 -7.49 -3.32 -16.14
CA MET A 314 -6.95 -4.60 -15.67
C MET A 314 -5.80 -4.39 -14.68
N PHE A 315 -4.90 -3.46 -14.96
CA PHE A 315 -3.84 -3.10 -14.04
C PHE A 315 -4.40 -2.59 -12.70
N MET A 316 -5.37 -1.68 -12.73
CA MET A 316 -5.98 -1.14 -11.50
C MET A 316 -6.75 -2.19 -10.69
N GLN A 317 -7.32 -3.22 -11.32
CA GLN A 317 -7.94 -4.34 -10.58
C GLN A 317 -6.94 -5.12 -9.70
N SER A 318 -5.65 -5.10 -10.05
CA SER A 318 -4.59 -5.72 -9.24
C SER A 318 -4.08 -4.84 -8.10
N GLN A 319 -4.47 -3.55 -8.08
CA GLN A 319 -3.99 -2.58 -7.10
C GLN A 319 -4.86 -2.53 -5.84
N LEU A 320 -4.22 -2.31 -4.69
CA LEU A 320 -4.90 -2.20 -3.40
C LEU A 320 -5.87 -1.00 -3.37
N PRO A 321 -7.06 -1.13 -2.77
CA PRO A 321 -8.06 -0.05 -2.72
C PRO A 321 -7.54 1.27 -2.16
N GLU A 322 -6.74 1.24 -1.08
CA GLU A 322 -6.15 2.44 -0.47
C GLU A 322 -5.16 3.16 -1.40
N GLY A 323 -4.40 2.39 -2.19
CA GLY A 323 -3.51 2.93 -3.22
C GLY A 323 -4.30 3.65 -4.30
N ARG A 324 -5.36 3.00 -4.80
CA ARG A 324 -6.26 3.57 -5.81
C ARG A 324 -6.96 4.83 -5.34
N ALA A 325 -7.48 4.84 -4.10
CA ALA A 325 -8.16 6.00 -3.54
C ALA A 325 -7.25 7.24 -3.46
N ARG A 326 -5.96 7.06 -3.16
CA ARG A 326 -4.96 8.14 -3.20
C ARG A 326 -4.71 8.63 -4.62
N LEU A 327 -4.58 7.73 -5.59
CA LEU A 327 -4.38 8.08 -7.00
C LEU A 327 -5.60 8.80 -7.60
N ALA A 328 -6.82 8.38 -7.25
CA ALA A 328 -8.05 9.02 -7.69
C ALA A 328 -8.11 10.51 -7.30
N GLN A 329 -7.60 10.84 -6.12
CA GLN A 329 -7.54 12.20 -5.58
C GLN A 329 -6.32 12.99 -6.08
N ALA A 330 -5.41 12.37 -6.82
CA ALA A 330 -4.21 13.01 -7.30
C ALA A 330 -4.52 14.04 -8.41
N PRO A 331 -3.71 15.11 -8.54
CA PRO A 331 -3.80 16.05 -9.66
C PRO A 331 -3.70 15.33 -11.00
N ASP A 332 -4.34 15.88 -12.03
CA ASP A 332 -4.27 15.34 -13.41
C ASP A 332 -2.82 15.16 -13.88
N SER A 333 -1.92 16.06 -13.47
CA SER A 333 -0.49 15.96 -13.80
C SER A 333 0.15 14.70 -13.24
N VAL A 334 -0.23 14.23 -12.05
CA VAL A 334 0.30 12.98 -11.49
C VAL A 334 -0.20 11.79 -12.31
N LEU A 335 -1.47 11.82 -12.74
CA LEU A 335 -2.01 10.75 -13.57
C LEU A 335 -1.30 10.70 -14.94
N THR A 336 -1.06 11.86 -15.56
CA THR A 336 -0.49 11.93 -16.91
C THR A 336 1.03 11.89 -16.95
N GLN A 337 1.74 12.32 -15.90
CA GLN A 337 3.21 12.36 -15.87
C GLN A 337 3.82 11.17 -15.13
N ASP A 338 3.11 10.56 -14.19
CA ASP A 338 3.65 9.47 -13.36
C ASP A 338 2.90 8.16 -13.58
N VAL A 339 1.57 8.14 -13.44
CA VAL A 339 0.79 6.89 -13.43
C VAL A 339 0.74 6.26 -14.83
N LEU A 340 0.29 7.00 -15.84
CA LEU A 340 0.17 6.46 -17.19
C LEU A 340 1.54 6.05 -17.76
N PRO A 341 2.60 6.88 -17.70
CA PRO A 341 3.93 6.46 -18.11
C PRO A 341 4.45 5.27 -17.32
N GLY A 342 4.25 5.20 -16.00
CA GLY A 342 4.70 4.06 -15.19
C GLY A 342 4.00 2.74 -15.54
N VAL A 343 2.70 2.79 -15.88
CA VAL A 343 1.99 1.60 -16.40
C VAL A 343 2.54 1.22 -17.79
N THR A 344 2.76 2.19 -18.68
CA THR A 344 3.36 1.94 -20.00
C THR A 344 4.77 1.36 -19.89
N GLN A 345 5.62 1.88 -19.00
CA GLN A 345 6.95 1.37 -18.72
C GLN A 345 6.92 -0.11 -18.30
N ARG A 346 5.98 -0.48 -17.42
CA ARG A 346 5.76 -1.88 -17.05
C ARG A 346 5.42 -2.73 -18.27
N GLU A 347 4.48 -2.29 -19.11
CA GLU A 347 4.09 -3.04 -20.33
C GLU A 347 5.25 -3.17 -21.32
N LEU A 348 6.09 -2.14 -21.45
CA LEU A 348 7.32 -2.20 -22.24
C LEU A 348 8.28 -3.27 -21.71
N LEU A 349 8.49 -3.34 -20.39
CA LEU A 349 9.33 -4.38 -19.78
C LEU A 349 8.76 -5.78 -19.98
N VAL A 350 7.44 -5.96 -19.88
CA VAL A 350 6.78 -7.25 -20.16
C VAL A 350 6.94 -7.64 -21.63
N SER A 351 6.72 -6.69 -22.54
CA SER A 351 6.90 -6.88 -23.99
C SER A 351 8.34 -7.25 -24.35
N GLN A 352 9.30 -6.55 -23.76
CA GLN A 352 10.72 -6.83 -23.94
C GLN A 352 11.10 -8.20 -23.37
N ALA A 353 10.63 -8.54 -22.16
CA ALA A 353 10.85 -9.85 -21.56
C ALA A 353 10.28 -10.97 -22.44
N ARG A 354 9.12 -10.74 -23.07
CA ARG A 354 8.50 -11.69 -24.01
C ARG A 354 9.35 -11.87 -25.26
N THR A 355 9.85 -10.77 -25.81
CA THR A 355 10.68 -10.75 -27.02
C THR A 355 12.01 -11.48 -26.80
N GLU A 356 12.60 -11.35 -25.61
CA GLU A 356 13.82 -12.06 -25.22
C GLU A 356 13.58 -13.51 -24.76
N GLY A 357 12.32 -13.95 -24.71
CA GLY A 357 11.96 -15.35 -24.41
C GLY A 357 11.93 -15.69 -22.91
N PHE A 358 11.75 -14.69 -22.03
CA PHE A 358 11.65 -14.88 -20.58
C PHE A 358 10.25 -15.26 -20.09
N ALA A 359 9.38 -15.78 -20.97
CA ALA A 359 8.07 -16.29 -20.56
C ALA A 359 8.23 -17.48 -19.59
N PRO A 360 7.46 -17.53 -18.48
CA PRO A 360 7.52 -18.65 -17.56
C PRO A 360 7.09 -19.96 -18.24
N PRO A 361 7.61 -21.12 -17.79
CA PRO A 361 7.18 -22.41 -18.30
C PRO A 361 5.67 -22.63 -18.11
N GLN A 362 5.00 -23.25 -19.09
CA GLN A 362 3.54 -23.50 -19.01
C GLN A 362 3.14 -24.27 -17.74
N ALA A 363 3.95 -25.24 -17.30
CA ALA A 363 3.69 -25.98 -16.07
C ALA A 363 3.64 -25.09 -14.82
N TYR A 364 4.41 -23.99 -14.79
CA TYR A 364 4.33 -23.02 -13.71
C TYR A 364 3.00 -22.25 -13.77
N ILE A 365 2.62 -21.75 -14.96
CA ILE A 365 1.33 -21.08 -15.18
C ILE A 365 0.16 -21.98 -14.77
N ASP A 366 0.17 -23.24 -15.21
CA ASP A 366 -0.86 -24.23 -14.88
C ASP A 366 -0.96 -24.46 -13.36
N SER A 367 0.19 -24.47 -12.66
CA SER A 367 0.20 -24.59 -11.19
C SER A 367 -0.42 -23.36 -10.51
N LEU A 368 -0.18 -22.16 -11.04
CA LEU A 368 -0.78 -20.92 -10.51
C LEU A 368 -2.30 -20.91 -10.72
N VAL A 369 -2.76 -21.29 -11.92
CA VAL A 369 -4.19 -21.42 -12.24
C VAL A 369 -4.84 -22.46 -11.33
N THR A 370 -4.19 -23.61 -11.13
CA THR A 370 -4.70 -24.67 -10.25
C THR A 370 -4.86 -24.16 -8.82
N ASN A 371 -3.87 -23.44 -8.29
CA ASN A 371 -3.96 -22.85 -6.94
C ASN A 371 -5.14 -21.86 -6.80
N VAL A 372 -5.32 -20.95 -7.77
CA VAL A 372 -6.45 -20.00 -7.75
C VAL A 372 -7.78 -20.74 -7.84
N ARG A 373 -7.86 -21.77 -8.69
CA ARG A 373 -9.05 -22.61 -8.85
C ARG A 373 -9.40 -23.33 -7.56
N GLU A 374 -8.44 -23.95 -6.89
CA GLU A 374 -8.64 -24.63 -5.60
C GLU A 374 -9.13 -23.65 -4.53
N GLN A 375 -8.54 -22.46 -4.44
CA GLN A 375 -8.98 -21.41 -3.51
C GLN A 375 -10.42 -20.98 -3.80
N LEU A 376 -10.79 -20.84 -5.06
CA LEU A 376 -12.15 -20.46 -5.46
C LEU A 376 -13.19 -21.56 -5.16
N VAL A 377 -12.83 -22.82 -5.36
CA VAL A 377 -13.68 -23.97 -4.96
C VAL A 377 -13.86 -24.01 -3.44
N GLN A 378 -12.79 -23.78 -2.68
CA GLN A 378 -12.86 -23.69 -1.20
C GLN A 378 -13.71 -22.50 -0.75
N ALA A 379 -13.59 -21.35 -1.40
CA ALA A 379 -14.43 -20.18 -1.13
C ALA A 379 -15.91 -20.49 -1.41
N ALA A 380 -16.22 -21.12 -2.55
CA ALA A 380 -17.59 -21.53 -2.87
C ALA A 380 -18.14 -22.56 -1.87
N GLU A 381 -17.30 -23.45 -1.35
CA GLU A 381 -17.70 -24.40 -0.30
C GLU A 381 -18.00 -23.68 1.02
N ALA A 382 -17.14 -22.75 1.45
CA ALA A 382 -17.36 -21.93 2.65
C ALA A 382 -18.63 -21.06 2.55
N LEU A 383 -18.96 -20.59 1.34
CA LEU A 383 -20.18 -19.86 1.05
C LEU A 383 -21.42 -20.76 0.87
N SER A 384 -21.24 -22.09 0.88
CA SER A 384 -22.31 -23.06 0.60
C SER A 384 -22.88 -22.95 -0.83
N LEU A 385 -22.06 -22.48 -1.78
CA LEU A 385 -22.39 -22.32 -3.20
C LEU A 385 -21.80 -23.41 -4.10
N ARG A 386 -20.95 -24.30 -3.56
CA ARG A 386 -20.28 -25.36 -4.34
C ARG A 386 -21.26 -26.39 -4.91
N VAL A 387 -22.27 -26.76 -4.15
CA VAL A 387 -23.34 -27.68 -4.56
C VAL A 387 -24.67 -27.07 -4.17
N VAL A 388 -25.45 -26.67 -5.17
CA VAL A 388 -26.78 -26.09 -4.98
C VAL A 388 -27.79 -27.07 -5.56
N GLU A 389 -28.51 -27.77 -4.69
CA GLU A 389 -29.51 -28.76 -5.09
C GLU A 389 -30.93 -28.17 -5.05
N PRO A 390 -31.76 -28.39 -6.08
CA PRO A 390 -33.17 -28.03 -6.04
C PRO A 390 -33.96 -28.79 -4.98
N GLN A 391 -34.88 -28.12 -4.30
CA GLN A 391 -35.77 -28.75 -3.32
C GLN A 391 -37.17 -28.96 -3.91
N GLY A 392 -37.70 -30.18 -3.78
CA GLY A 392 -39.06 -30.50 -4.23
C GLY A 392 -39.24 -30.32 -5.74
N SER A 393 -40.01 -29.33 -6.16
CA SER A 393 -40.26 -28.98 -7.57
C SER A 393 -39.53 -27.72 -8.02
N GLU A 394 -38.55 -27.23 -7.26
CA GLU A 394 -37.74 -26.09 -7.64
C GLU A 394 -36.94 -26.38 -8.93
N SER A 395 -36.78 -25.36 -9.77
CA SER A 395 -35.76 -25.37 -10.83
C SER A 395 -34.36 -25.14 -10.24
N GLN A 396 -33.32 -25.38 -11.04
CA GLN A 396 -31.94 -25.06 -10.64
C GLN A 396 -31.76 -23.56 -10.36
N GLU A 397 -32.43 -22.71 -11.14
CA GLU A 397 -32.41 -21.26 -10.99
C GLU A 397 -33.02 -20.83 -9.64
N GLN A 398 -34.19 -21.39 -9.30
CA GLN A 398 -34.85 -21.14 -8.01
C GLN A 398 -34.02 -21.63 -6.82
N ALA A 399 -33.30 -22.74 -6.99
CA ALA A 399 -32.39 -23.25 -5.97
C ALA A 399 -31.21 -22.29 -5.72
N ILE A 400 -30.67 -21.70 -6.78
CA ILE A 400 -29.61 -20.68 -6.71
C ILE A 400 -30.13 -19.43 -6.00
N ASP A 401 -31.28 -18.89 -6.43
CA ASP A 401 -31.87 -17.69 -5.83
C ASP A 401 -32.08 -17.85 -4.32
N ARG A 402 -32.68 -18.97 -3.91
CA ARG A 402 -32.89 -19.29 -2.49
C ARG A 402 -31.57 -19.36 -1.73
N THR A 403 -30.58 -20.07 -2.27
CA THR A 403 -29.30 -20.28 -1.60
C THR A 403 -28.52 -18.97 -1.45
N VAL A 404 -28.52 -18.12 -2.47
CA VAL A 404 -27.87 -16.80 -2.41
C VAL A 404 -28.62 -15.87 -1.46
N GLU A 405 -29.96 -15.87 -1.44
CA GLU A 405 -30.73 -15.07 -0.48
C GLU A 405 -30.42 -15.48 0.97
N GLU A 406 -30.37 -16.78 1.26
CA GLU A 406 -30.01 -17.32 2.59
C GLU A 406 -28.58 -16.92 2.99
N LEU A 407 -27.64 -17.00 2.04
CA LEU A 407 -26.25 -16.58 2.22
C LEU A 407 -26.18 -15.08 2.58
N LEU A 408 -26.81 -14.21 1.78
CA LEU A 408 -26.82 -12.77 2.03
C LEU A 408 -27.50 -12.42 3.34
N ARG A 409 -28.60 -13.10 3.68
CA ARG A 409 -29.26 -12.91 4.98
C ARG A 409 -28.32 -13.20 6.14
N SER A 410 -27.56 -14.30 6.07
CA SER A 410 -26.58 -14.66 7.09
C SER A 410 -25.46 -13.62 7.21
N ILE A 411 -24.95 -13.11 6.08
CA ILE A 411 -23.92 -12.07 6.05
C ILE A 411 -24.45 -10.76 6.66
N VAL A 412 -25.61 -10.31 6.19
CA VAL A 412 -26.25 -9.06 6.63
C VAL A 412 -26.57 -9.10 8.13
N SER A 413 -26.90 -10.27 8.69
CA SER A 413 -27.10 -10.46 10.14
C SER A 413 -25.81 -10.71 10.94
N GLY A 414 -24.62 -10.64 10.32
CA GLY A 414 -23.33 -10.90 10.98
C GLY A 414 -23.07 -12.37 11.35
N GLY A 415 -23.85 -13.30 10.79
CA GLY A 415 -23.68 -14.75 11.00
C GLY A 415 -22.61 -15.39 10.11
N ARG A 416 -22.12 -14.65 9.10
CA ARG A 416 -21.07 -15.08 8.18
C ARG A 416 -20.28 -13.88 7.69
N ASP A 417 -18.96 -14.05 7.57
CA ASP A 417 -18.09 -13.02 6.98
C ASP A 417 -18.24 -12.95 5.46
N VAL A 418 -18.04 -11.76 4.90
CA VAL A 418 -17.96 -11.58 3.45
C VAL A 418 -16.67 -12.19 2.94
N ILE A 419 -16.78 -13.08 1.94
CA ILE A 419 -15.62 -13.56 1.18
C ILE A 419 -15.60 -12.80 -0.16
N PRO A 420 -14.70 -11.82 -0.34
CA PRO A 420 -14.59 -11.09 -1.60
C PRO A 420 -13.99 -11.99 -2.68
N LEU A 421 -14.59 -12.01 -3.87
CA LEU A 421 -14.07 -12.79 -5.01
C LEU A 421 -12.91 -12.09 -5.72
N GLY A 422 -12.70 -10.79 -5.49
CA GLY A 422 -11.59 -10.03 -6.07
C GLY A 422 -11.59 -10.08 -7.61
N ALA A 423 -10.42 -10.29 -8.21
CA ALA A 423 -10.28 -10.36 -9.67
C ALA A 423 -11.06 -11.52 -10.33
N VAL A 424 -11.44 -12.56 -9.56
CA VAL A 424 -12.32 -13.62 -10.07
C VAL A 424 -13.69 -13.08 -10.42
N SER A 425 -14.23 -12.13 -9.64
CA SER A 425 -15.53 -11.50 -9.92
C SER A 425 -15.54 -10.92 -11.35
N THR A 426 -14.47 -10.22 -11.75
CA THR A 426 -14.33 -9.70 -13.11
C THR A 426 -14.44 -10.80 -14.16
N VAL A 427 -13.73 -11.92 -13.97
CA VAL A 427 -13.76 -13.05 -14.92
C VAL A 427 -15.16 -13.64 -15.05
N LEU A 428 -15.90 -13.77 -13.95
CA LEU A 428 -17.27 -14.27 -13.98
C LEU A 428 -18.22 -13.28 -14.69
N ARG A 429 -18.06 -11.99 -14.40
CA ARG A 429 -18.86 -10.89 -14.96
C ARG A 429 -18.64 -10.66 -16.46
N GLU A 430 -17.48 -11.02 -17.00
CA GLU A 430 -17.23 -10.96 -18.44
C GLU A 430 -17.90 -12.10 -19.22
N ARG A 431 -18.26 -13.19 -18.55
CA ARG A 431 -18.91 -14.36 -19.15
C ARG A 431 -20.44 -14.30 -19.14
N THR A 432 -21.01 -13.49 -18.25
CA THR A 432 -22.45 -13.47 -18.01
C THR A 432 -22.95 -12.02 -17.90
N SER A 433 -24.09 -11.74 -18.54
CA SER A 433 -24.72 -10.42 -18.46
C SER A 433 -25.03 -10.08 -17.01
N HIS A 434 -24.65 -8.88 -16.58
CA HIS A 434 -24.93 -8.41 -15.24
C HIS A 434 -25.16 -6.90 -15.25
N GLN A 435 -25.91 -6.41 -14.29
CA GLN A 435 -26.17 -4.98 -14.13
C GLN A 435 -26.59 -4.69 -12.70
N VAL A 436 -26.00 -3.66 -12.08
CA VAL A 436 -26.53 -3.04 -10.85
C VAL A 436 -27.21 -1.73 -11.27
N PHE A 437 -28.32 -1.39 -10.62
CA PHE A 437 -29.08 -0.17 -10.87
C PHE A 437 -28.93 0.79 -9.66
N PRO A 438 -27.89 1.65 -9.62
CA PRO A 438 -27.66 2.53 -8.46
C PRO A 438 -28.83 3.47 -8.16
N THR A 439 -29.59 3.89 -9.17
CA THR A 439 -30.79 4.72 -9.00
C THR A 439 -31.92 4.00 -8.26
N ALA A 440 -31.90 2.67 -8.20
CA ALA A 440 -32.85 1.88 -7.40
C ALA A 440 -32.43 1.80 -5.91
N ALA A 441 -31.19 2.17 -5.56
CA ALA A 441 -30.73 2.15 -4.17
C ALA A 441 -31.50 3.14 -3.28
N ASP A 442 -31.90 4.29 -3.80
CA ASP A 442 -32.73 5.26 -3.08
C ASP A 442 -34.11 4.67 -2.73
N ALA A 443 -34.68 3.84 -3.60
CA ALA A 443 -35.94 3.14 -3.33
C ALA A 443 -35.77 2.12 -2.19
N VAL A 444 -34.62 1.44 -2.11
CA VAL A 444 -34.29 0.55 -0.99
C VAL A 444 -34.23 1.34 0.32
N VAL A 445 -33.54 2.49 0.33
CA VAL A 445 -33.41 3.35 1.52
C VAL A 445 -34.78 3.80 2.04
N LEU A 446 -35.66 4.23 1.12
CA LEU A 446 -37.03 4.61 1.45
C LEU A 446 -37.86 3.43 1.99
N GLY A 447 -37.74 2.25 1.38
CA GLY A 447 -38.41 1.04 1.83
C GLY A 447 -37.95 0.59 3.22
N VAL A 448 -36.64 0.58 3.47
CA VAL A 448 -36.06 0.25 4.78
C VAL A 448 -36.55 1.23 5.86
N ALA A 449 -36.57 2.54 5.55
CA ALA A 449 -37.09 3.56 6.47
C ALA A 449 -38.57 3.35 6.79
N ALA A 450 -39.38 2.97 5.80
CA ALA A 450 -40.80 2.67 6.00
C ALA A 450 -41.02 1.46 6.93
N VAL A 451 -40.16 0.43 6.85
CA VAL A 451 -40.25 -0.77 7.70
C VAL A 451 -39.69 -0.54 9.10
N ARG A 452 -38.52 0.12 9.23
CA ARG A 452 -37.89 0.40 10.54
C ARG A 452 -38.66 1.44 11.36
N GLY A 453 -39.45 2.29 10.72
CA GLY A 453 -40.11 3.42 11.36
C GLY A 453 -39.14 4.60 11.61
N PRO A 454 -39.60 5.69 12.22
CA PRO A 454 -38.75 6.87 12.45
C PRO A 454 -37.55 6.50 13.31
N THR A 455 -36.35 6.81 12.80
CA THR A 455 -35.10 6.69 13.57
C THR A 455 -35.26 7.54 14.84
N PRO A 456 -35.16 6.97 16.06
CA PRO A 456 -35.19 7.79 17.26
C PRO A 456 -34.06 8.82 17.15
N PRO A 457 -34.29 10.09 17.53
CA PRO A 457 -33.23 11.09 17.50
C PRO A 457 -32.06 10.55 18.31
N LEU A 458 -30.84 10.68 17.76
CA LEU A 458 -29.62 10.44 18.52
C LEU A 458 -29.79 11.13 19.87
N PRO A 459 -29.51 10.45 20.99
CA PRO A 459 -29.55 11.13 22.28
C PRO A 459 -28.65 12.34 22.13
N PHE A 460 -29.23 13.54 22.30
CA PHE A 460 -28.44 14.74 22.48
C PHE A 460 -27.36 14.40 23.52
N PRO A 461 -26.10 14.78 23.33
CA PRO A 461 -25.13 14.67 24.40
C PRO A 461 -25.74 15.43 25.58
N THR A 462 -26.31 14.70 26.53
CA THR A 462 -26.74 15.28 27.80
C THR A 462 -25.47 15.83 28.36
N GLY A 463 -25.37 17.16 28.40
CA GLY A 463 -24.20 17.86 28.88
C GLY A 463 -23.76 17.22 30.18
N GLY A 464 -22.74 16.37 30.09
CA GLY A 464 -22.00 15.94 31.26
C GLY A 464 -21.50 17.22 31.87
N ALA A 465 -21.85 17.44 33.13
CA ALA A 465 -21.20 18.46 33.93
C ALA A 465 -19.69 18.37 33.65
N PRO A 466 -18.99 19.52 33.48
CA PRO A 466 -17.56 19.50 33.22
C PRO A 466 -16.91 18.59 34.24
N ALA A 467 -16.21 17.56 33.76
CA ALA A 467 -15.43 16.69 34.61
C ALA A 467 -14.56 17.61 35.48
N THR A 468 -14.79 17.58 36.78
CA THR A 468 -13.89 18.21 37.75
C THR A 468 -12.48 17.76 37.39
N PRO A 469 -11.55 18.70 37.16
CA PRO A 469 -10.17 18.32 36.89
C PRO A 469 -9.69 17.44 38.05
N PRO A 470 -8.90 16.39 37.77
CA PRO A 470 -8.38 15.52 38.81
C PRO A 470 -7.66 16.39 39.85
N ALA A 471 -8.02 16.21 41.12
CA ALA A 471 -7.35 16.84 42.23
C ALA A 471 -5.85 16.55 42.12
N ALA A 472 -5.05 17.62 42.18
CA ALA A 472 -3.60 17.53 42.21
C ALA A 472 -3.17 16.49 43.25
N ALA A 473 -2.32 15.56 42.84
CA ALA A 473 -1.67 14.62 43.74
C ALA A 473 -0.97 15.41 44.85
N PRO A 474 -1.07 14.99 46.12
CA PRO A 474 -0.28 15.58 47.17
C PRO A 474 1.19 15.27 46.91
N ASP A 475 1.95 16.35 46.90
CA ASP A 475 3.39 16.46 47.02
C ASP A 475 3.95 15.40 47.99
N SER A 476 4.69 14.42 47.48
CA SER A 476 5.55 13.55 48.27
C SER A 476 7.01 13.86 47.96
N GLY A 477 7.43 15.04 48.38
CA GLY A 477 8.83 15.32 48.62
C GLY A 477 9.35 14.59 49.87
N ALA A 478 10.53 14.01 49.69
CA ALA A 478 11.58 13.77 50.68
C ALA A 478 11.43 12.63 51.72
N GLY A 479 12.43 11.72 51.70
CA GLY A 479 13.07 11.23 52.92
C GLY A 479 13.32 9.72 52.96
N GLY A 480 14.55 9.29 52.66
CA GLY A 480 15.04 7.94 52.96
C GLY A 480 16.18 7.50 52.05
#